data_AF-A0A3N8INU4-F1
#
_entry.id   AF-A0A3N8INU4-F1
#
_cell.length_a   1.000
_cell.length_b   1.000
_cell.length_c   1.000
_cell.angle_alpha   90.00
_cell.angle_beta   90.00
_cell.angle_gamma   90.00
#
_symmetry.space_group_name_H-M   'P 1'
#
loop_
_entity.id
_entity.type
_entity.pdbx_description
1 polymer ?
#
loop_
_entity_poly.entity_id
_entity_poly.type
_entity_poly.pdbx_seq_one_letter_code
_entity_poly.pdbx_strand_id
1 'polypeptide(L)'
;MTDHDRLHPLRPLLKNWVWEHGRIGTRYLDCVDGEIRFDEGKKSHFAAEKYIYVPLGKGAEDDASAEGPAIQEAGLARFLRAAQLGTPEEAGSVADVQRAVQDCVEIGLFSAYQWEARKAFARYAQEPMFDDEIRAAVVDDIRRIYAGMREQLALYDFSVLHGLPMPLLIGDTPFIDWRVRASPALPFVSLPLGPYCLLVGAPSGRKSRIAPVVWKAAAAMGPLKDHNRQIEEQARLWLVATTDDQLVAAQSRIAAAIGSRQGNVKP
;
A
#
# COMPACT_ATOMS: atom_id res chain seq x y z
N MET A 1 3.88 -27.00 14.16
CA MET A 1 4.23 -26.10 13.06
C MET A 1 4.85 -24.86 13.68
N THR A 2 6.13 -24.63 13.47
CA THR A 2 6.78 -23.38 13.86
C THR A 2 6.19 -22.27 13.00
N ASP A 3 5.33 -21.46 13.60
CA ASP A 3 4.81 -20.23 13.02
C ASP A 3 6.03 -19.33 12.80
N HIS A 4 6.64 -19.41 11.61
CA HIS A 4 7.71 -18.49 11.26
C HIS A 4 7.10 -17.10 11.29
N ASP A 5 7.58 -16.27 12.22
CA ASP A 5 7.22 -14.86 12.45
C ASP A 5 7.03 -14.16 11.09
N ARG A 6 5.79 -14.19 10.58
CA ARG A 6 5.48 -13.89 9.19
C ARG A 6 5.56 -12.40 9.00
N LEU A 7 6.36 -11.97 8.04
CA LEU A 7 6.61 -10.55 7.82
C LEU A 7 5.50 -9.95 6.96
N HIS A 8 4.99 -8.79 7.39
CA HIS A 8 3.95 -8.07 6.68
C HIS A 8 4.38 -7.69 5.25
N PRO A 9 3.51 -7.81 4.23
CA PRO A 9 3.87 -7.49 2.84
C PRO A 9 4.36 -6.05 2.61
N LEU A 10 3.88 -5.10 3.41
CA LEU A 10 4.35 -3.69 3.36
C LEU A 10 5.67 -3.44 4.09
N ARG A 11 6.26 -4.45 4.76
CA ARG A 11 7.50 -4.27 5.54
C ARG A 11 8.65 -3.64 4.73
N PRO A 12 8.90 -3.98 3.45
CA PRO A 12 9.94 -3.31 2.68
C PRO A 12 9.76 -1.78 2.61
N LEU A 13 8.51 -1.30 2.49
CA LEU A 13 8.17 0.12 2.48
C LEU A 13 8.25 0.73 3.89
N LEU A 14 7.68 0.05 4.89
CA LEU A 14 7.61 0.53 6.28
C LEU A 14 8.99 0.81 6.91
N LYS A 15 10.04 0.12 6.44
CA LYS A 15 11.42 0.41 6.86
C LYS A 15 11.83 1.87 6.64
N ASN A 16 11.22 2.57 5.68
CA ASN A 16 11.51 3.99 5.42
C ASN A 16 10.85 4.96 6.42
N TRP A 17 9.97 4.47 7.30
CA TRP A 17 9.34 5.24 8.37
C TRP A 17 9.84 4.84 9.77
N VAL A 18 10.91 4.06 9.87
CA VAL A 18 11.53 3.73 11.16
C VAL A 18 12.20 4.98 11.72
N TRP A 19 11.86 5.30 12.97
CA TRP A 19 12.51 6.33 13.76
C TRP A 19 13.76 5.76 14.41
N GLU A 20 14.86 6.52 14.36
CA GLU A 20 16.15 6.15 14.97
C GLU A 20 16.69 7.29 15.85
N HIS A 21 15.88 7.79 16.79
CA HIS A 21 16.25 8.88 17.70
C HIS A 21 16.15 8.40 19.16
N GLY A 22 17.20 7.75 19.67
CA GLY A 22 17.27 7.21 21.03
C GLY A 22 16.49 5.89 21.24
N ARG A 23 15.42 5.67 20.49
CA ARG A 23 14.73 4.37 20.33
C ARG A 23 14.57 4.06 18.85
N ILE A 24 14.68 2.78 18.50
CA ILE A 24 14.45 2.28 17.15
C ILE A 24 13.04 1.71 17.11
N GLY A 25 12.18 2.21 16.24
CA GLY A 25 10.82 1.74 16.13
C GLY A 25 9.97 2.54 15.16
N THR A 26 8.69 2.20 15.08
CA THR A 26 7.73 2.90 14.23
C THR A 26 6.61 3.47 15.10
N ARG A 27 6.35 4.77 14.97
CA ARG A 27 5.15 5.39 15.53
C ARG A 27 4.00 5.21 14.57
N TYR A 28 2.87 4.80 15.11
CA TYR A 28 1.66 4.58 14.34
C TYR A 28 0.43 5.01 15.13
N LEU A 29 -0.60 5.44 14.41
CA LEU A 29 -1.95 5.60 14.91
C LEU A 29 -2.69 4.30 14.64
N ASP A 30 -3.21 3.67 15.68
CA ASP A 30 -4.12 2.54 15.59
C ASP A 30 -5.50 3.06 15.17
N CYS A 31 -5.99 2.64 14.02
CA CYS A 31 -7.25 3.13 13.48
C CYS A 31 -8.48 2.48 14.14
N VAL A 32 -8.30 1.44 14.95
CA VAL A 32 -9.40 0.72 15.64
C VAL A 32 -9.88 1.52 16.85
N ASP A 33 -8.95 1.96 17.68
CA ASP A 33 -9.25 2.73 18.91
C ASP A 33 -8.80 4.18 18.84
N GLY A 34 -8.06 4.56 17.79
CA GLY A 34 -7.58 5.92 17.59
C GLY A 34 -6.38 6.27 18.46
N GLU A 35 -5.68 5.31 19.08
CA GLU A 35 -4.52 5.61 19.92
C GLU A 35 -3.21 5.70 19.12
N ILE A 36 -2.34 6.64 19.51
CA ILE A 36 -0.97 6.71 18.98
C ILE A 36 -0.08 5.79 19.81
N ARG A 37 0.59 4.86 19.14
CA ARG A 37 1.42 3.81 19.73
C ARG A 37 2.81 3.80 19.11
N PHE A 38 3.72 3.09 19.77
CA PHE A 38 5.08 2.87 19.30
C PHE A 38 5.39 1.38 19.26
N ASP A 39 5.73 0.88 18.09
CA ASP A 39 6.23 -0.48 17.90
C ASP A 39 7.76 -0.48 17.93
N GLU A 40 8.36 -1.25 18.83
CA GLU A 40 9.80 -1.31 18.97
C GLU A 40 10.46 -2.19 17.90
N GLY A 41 11.58 -1.72 17.37
CA GLY A 41 12.38 -2.43 16.38
C GLY A 41 11.97 -2.17 14.93
N LYS A 42 12.48 -3.00 14.02
CA LYS A 42 12.34 -2.81 12.55
C LYS A 42 11.43 -3.85 11.91
N LYS A 43 10.64 -4.54 12.73
CA LYS A 43 9.84 -5.68 12.29
C LYS A 43 8.41 -5.33 11.92
N SER A 44 7.92 -4.16 12.37
CA SER A 44 6.55 -3.69 12.13
C SER A 44 5.51 -4.68 12.66
N HIS A 45 5.66 -5.11 13.92
CA HIS A 45 4.76 -6.05 14.58
C HIS A 45 3.34 -5.49 14.73
N PHE A 46 3.17 -4.17 14.74
CA PHE A 46 1.85 -3.55 14.70
C PHE A 46 1.05 -3.90 13.45
N ALA A 47 1.72 -4.23 12.34
CA ALA A 47 1.11 -4.66 11.09
C ALA A 47 1.13 -6.19 11.00
N ALA A 48 0.44 -6.87 11.91
CA ALA A 48 0.44 -8.33 12.00
C ALA A 48 -0.75 -9.00 11.28
N GLU A 49 -1.58 -8.23 10.56
CA GLU A 49 -2.80 -8.78 9.98
C GLU A 49 -2.50 -9.80 8.89
N LYS A 50 -3.23 -10.92 8.91
CA LYS A 50 -3.15 -11.93 7.86
C LYS A 50 -3.72 -11.37 6.56
N TYR A 51 -2.96 -11.52 5.49
CA TYR A 51 -3.39 -11.17 4.15
C TYR A 51 -3.96 -12.41 3.45
N ILE A 52 -5.03 -12.21 2.69
CA ILE A 52 -5.60 -13.22 1.79
C ILE A 52 -4.97 -12.98 0.43
N TYR A 53 -4.14 -13.91 -0.05
CA TYR A 53 -3.52 -13.78 -1.36
C TYR A 53 -4.44 -14.29 -2.47
N VAL A 54 -4.67 -13.43 -3.47
CA VAL A 54 -5.40 -13.73 -4.69
C VAL A 54 -4.48 -13.48 -5.90
N PRO A 55 -4.16 -14.51 -6.70
CA PRO A 55 -3.38 -14.34 -7.91
C PRO A 55 -4.23 -13.70 -9.02
N LEU A 56 -3.91 -12.46 -9.36
CA LEU A 56 -4.65 -11.62 -10.33
C LEU A 56 -4.23 -11.82 -11.80
N GLY A 57 -3.33 -12.77 -12.08
CA GLY A 57 -2.73 -12.92 -13.41
C GLY A 57 -3.68 -13.63 -14.36
N LYS A 58 -3.63 -13.31 -15.66
CA LYS A 58 -4.44 -14.02 -16.65
C LYS A 58 -4.08 -15.51 -16.65
N GLY A 59 -5.06 -16.36 -16.36
CA GLY A 59 -4.87 -17.81 -16.26
C GLY A 59 -4.00 -18.23 -15.06
N ALA A 60 -3.79 -17.36 -14.07
CA ALA A 60 -3.07 -17.75 -12.88
C ALA A 60 -3.86 -18.80 -12.10
N GLU A 61 -3.21 -19.90 -11.74
CA GLU A 61 -3.79 -20.89 -10.85
C GLU A 61 -3.89 -20.34 -9.43
N ASP A 62 -4.93 -20.75 -8.70
CA ASP A 62 -5.04 -20.45 -7.28
C ASP A 62 -4.30 -21.54 -6.49
N ASP A 63 -3.08 -21.23 -6.07
CA ASP A 63 -2.31 -22.08 -5.16
C ASP A 63 -2.58 -21.65 -3.72
N ALA A 64 -3.25 -22.50 -2.95
CA ALA A 64 -3.56 -22.25 -1.55
C ALA A 64 -2.33 -22.10 -0.64
N SER A 65 -1.17 -22.62 -1.06
CA SER A 65 0.09 -22.49 -0.34
C SER A 65 0.81 -21.16 -0.63
N ALA A 66 0.42 -20.45 -1.70
CA ALA A 66 1.00 -19.15 -2.01
C ALA A 66 0.47 -18.08 -1.05
N GLU A 67 1.38 -17.45 -0.32
CA GLU A 67 1.05 -16.49 0.75
C GLU A 67 1.12 -15.02 0.32
N GLY A 68 1.57 -14.74 -0.89
CA GLY A 68 1.76 -13.39 -1.41
C GLY A 68 2.41 -13.36 -2.81
N PRO A 69 2.55 -12.18 -3.40
CA PRO A 69 3.27 -12.02 -4.67
C PRO A 69 4.75 -12.36 -4.50
N ALA A 70 5.38 -12.88 -5.56
CA ALA A 70 6.82 -13.08 -5.61
C ALA A 70 7.56 -11.73 -5.74
N ILE A 71 8.28 -11.32 -4.70
CA ILE A 71 8.99 -10.04 -4.60
C ILE A 71 10.50 -10.26 -4.58
N GLN A 72 11.26 -9.42 -5.29
CA GLN A 72 12.72 -9.42 -5.22
C GLN A 72 13.20 -8.46 -4.12
N GLU A 73 13.20 -8.92 -2.87
CA GLU A 73 13.43 -8.06 -1.70
C GLU A 73 14.71 -7.21 -1.78
N ALA A 74 15.83 -7.79 -2.22
CA ALA A 74 17.10 -7.06 -2.33
C ALA A 74 17.06 -5.96 -3.39
N GLY A 75 16.46 -6.24 -4.56
CA GLY A 75 16.29 -5.27 -5.64
C GLY A 75 15.34 -4.15 -5.22
N LEU A 76 14.21 -4.51 -4.59
CA LEU A 76 13.25 -3.56 -4.05
C LEU A 76 13.89 -2.67 -2.97
N ALA A 77 14.63 -3.23 -2.02
CA ALA A 77 15.28 -2.46 -0.97
C ALA A 77 16.30 -1.45 -1.53
N ARG A 78 17.09 -1.86 -2.54
CA ARG A 78 18.01 -0.96 -3.25
C ARG A 78 17.27 0.18 -3.95
N PHE A 79 16.19 -0.14 -4.68
CA PHE A 79 15.36 0.84 -5.36
C PHE A 79 14.73 1.85 -4.38
N LEU A 80 14.16 1.38 -3.27
CA LEU A 80 13.53 2.24 -2.27
C LEU A 80 14.56 3.20 -1.62
N ARG A 81 15.77 2.71 -1.34
CA ARG A 81 16.86 3.54 -0.83
C ARG A 81 17.25 4.63 -1.83
N ALA A 82 17.45 4.27 -3.11
CA ALA A 82 17.76 5.22 -4.17
C ALA A 82 16.64 6.26 -4.35
N ALA A 83 15.37 5.85 -4.31
CA ALA A 83 14.22 6.74 -4.39
C ALA A 83 14.17 7.75 -3.24
N GLN A 84 14.45 7.31 -2.01
CA GLN A 84 14.48 8.17 -0.83
C GLN A 84 15.65 9.17 -0.87
N LEU A 85 16.82 8.78 -1.39
CA LEU A 85 17.99 9.63 -1.50
C LEU A 85 18.02 10.50 -2.76
N GLY A 86 17.16 10.21 -3.74
CA GLY A 86 17.15 10.89 -5.04
C GLY A 86 18.35 10.55 -5.92
N THR A 87 18.89 9.33 -5.79
CA THR A 87 20.10 8.84 -6.48
C THR A 87 19.73 7.73 -7.49
N PRO A 88 19.12 8.05 -8.65
CA PRO A 88 18.67 7.05 -9.64
C PRO A 88 19.77 6.10 -10.10
N GLU A 89 21.02 6.56 -10.17
CA GLU A 89 22.21 5.78 -10.52
C GLU A 89 22.51 4.63 -9.55
N GLU A 90 22.06 4.73 -8.29
CA GLU A 90 22.23 3.69 -7.27
C GLU A 90 21.12 2.64 -7.30
N ALA A 91 20.04 2.86 -8.07
CA ALA A 91 18.89 1.95 -8.12
C ALA A 91 19.17 0.62 -8.84
N GLY A 92 20.27 0.54 -9.59
CA GLY A 92 20.68 -0.63 -10.36
C GLY A 92 20.44 -0.47 -11.86
N SER A 93 20.40 -1.59 -12.58
CA SER A 93 20.14 -1.59 -14.01
C SER A 93 18.68 -1.20 -14.32
N VAL A 94 18.39 -0.86 -15.58
CA VAL A 94 17.01 -0.56 -16.03
C VAL A 94 16.06 -1.73 -15.72
N ALA A 95 16.52 -2.98 -15.88
CA ALA A 95 15.74 -4.16 -15.57
C ALA A 95 15.43 -4.29 -14.07
N ASP A 96 16.42 -3.98 -13.22
CA ASP A 96 16.23 -3.98 -11.76
C ASP A 96 15.20 -2.94 -11.32
N VAL A 97 15.29 -1.72 -11.88
CA VAL A 97 14.35 -0.64 -11.60
C VAL A 97 12.93 -1.01 -12.04
N GLN A 98 12.79 -1.58 -13.24
CA GLN A 98 11.50 -2.05 -13.74
C GLN A 98 10.91 -3.15 -12.86
N ARG A 99 11.74 -4.11 -12.42
CA ARG A 99 11.30 -5.16 -11.51
C ARG A 99 10.87 -4.61 -10.16
N ALA A 100 11.62 -3.68 -9.59
CA ALA A 100 11.26 -3.05 -8.32
C ALA A 100 9.95 -2.24 -8.41
N VAL A 101 9.70 -1.56 -9.53
CA VAL A 101 8.40 -0.90 -9.77
C VAL A 101 7.27 -1.92 -9.88
N GLN A 102 7.48 -3.06 -10.55
CA GLN A 102 6.48 -4.14 -10.57
C GLN A 102 6.24 -4.69 -9.16
N ASP A 103 7.27 -4.92 -8.37
CA ASP A 103 7.16 -5.35 -6.97
C ASP A 103 6.33 -4.36 -6.15
N CYS A 104 6.56 -3.05 -6.32
CA CYS A 104 5.77 -1.99 -5.68
C CYS A 104 4.28 -2.06 -6.08
N VAL A 105 3.99 -2.23 -7.37
CA VAL A 105 2.60 -2.34 -7.88
C VAL A 105 1.91 -3.59 -7.36
N GLU A 106 2.60 -4.75 -7.36
CA GLU A 106 2.05 -6.01 -6.85
C GLU A 106 1.78 -5.93 -5.34
N ILE A 107 2.70 -5.37 -4.55
CA ILE A 107 2.49 -5.13 -3.10
C ILE A 107 1.33 -4.13 -2.88
N GLY A 108 1.29 -3.06 -3.66
CA GLY A 108 0.25 -2.03 -3.59
C GLY A 108 -1.14 -2.59 -3.87
N LEU A 109 -1.30 -3.34 -4.97
CA LEU A 109 -2.55 -4.04 -5.30
C LEU A 109 -2.90 -5.09 -4.25
N PHE A 110 -1.92 -5.87 -3.81
CA PHE A 110 -2.11 -6.89 -2.78
C PHE A 110 -2.71 -6.30 -1.51
N SER A 111 -2.20 -5.13 -1.10
CA SER A 111 -2.71 -4.40 0.07
C SER A 111 -4.08 -3.76 -0.21
N ALA A 112 -4.28 -3.18 -1.40
CA ALA A 112 -5.50 -2.45 -1.76
C ALA A 112 -6.78 -3.30 -1.63
N TYR A 113 -6.75 -4.57 -2.03
CA TYR A 113 -7.95 -5.41 -2.02
C TYR A 113 -8.21 -6.12 -0.68
N GLN A 114 -7.34 -5.97 0.32
CA GLN A 114 -7.48 -6.76 1.57
C GLN A 114 -8.79 -6.51 2.30
N TRP A 115 -9.32 -5.28 2.23
CA TRP A 115 -10.61 -4.97 2.84
C TRP A 115 -11.74 -5.75 2.18
N GLU A 116 -11.82 -5.71 0.85
CA GLU A 116 -12.83 -6.47 0.08
C GLU A 116 -12.66 -7.97 0.31
N ALA A 117 -11.42 -8.48 0.37
CA ALA A 117 -11.15 -9.91 0.56
C ALA A 117 -11.62 -10.38 1.94
N ARG A 118 -11.30 -9.65 3.00
CA ARG A 118 -11.76 -9.97 4.37
C ARG A 118 -13.27 -9.88 4.49
N LYS A 119 -13.90 -8.90 3.84
CA LYS A 119 -15.36 -8.75 3.82
C LYS A 119 -16.03 -9.91 3.08
N ALA A 120 -15.50 -10.30 1.92
CA ALA A 120 -15.99 -11.45 1.16
C ALA A 120 -15.83 -12.74 1.96
N PHE A 121 -14.66 -12.96 2.56
CA PHE A 121 -14.41 -14.12 3.42
C PHE A 121 -15.40 -14.19 4.58
N ALA A 122 -15.57 -13.09 5.32
CA ALA A 122 -16.50 -13.04 6.44
C ALA A 122 -17.96 -13.27 6.02
N ARG A 123 -18.35 -12.87 4.80
CA ARG A 123 -19.68 -13.14 4.24
C ARG A 123 -19.86 -14.62 3.92
N TYR A 124 -18.93 -15.22 3.17
CA TYR A 124 -19.03 -16.63 2.76
C TYR A 124 -18.87 -17.61 3.92
N ALA A 125 -18.13 -17.24 4.96
CA ALA A 125 -18.03 -18.04 6.19
C ALA A 125 -19.36 -18.16 6.97
N GLN A 126 -20.39 -17.39 6.63
CA GLN A 126 -21.74 -17.53 7.18
C GLN A 126 -22.63 -18.48 6.35
N GLU A 127 -22.15 -18.91 5.19
CA GLU A 127 -22.85 -19.84 4.30
C GLU A 127 -22.41 -21.28 4.60
N PRO A 128 -23.23 -22.30 4.28
CA PRO A 128 -22.86 -23.71 4.47
C PRO A 128 -21.85 -24.16 3.39
N MET A 129 -20.66 -23.58 3.43
CA MET A 129 -19.55 -23.80 2.48
C MET A 129 -18.33 -24.34 3.23
N PHE A 130 -17.54 -25.19 2.57
CA PHE A 130 -16.24 -25.61 3.06
C PHE A 130 -15.16 -24.52 2.84
N ASP A 131 -14.03 -24.62 3.55
CA ASP A 131 -12.97 -23.60 3.51
C ASP A 131 -12.39 -23.38 2.09
N ASP A 132 -12.30 -24.43 1.29
CA ASP A 132 -11.85 -24.38 -0.11
C ASP A 132 -12.88 -23.72 -1.03
N GLU A 133 -14.17 -23.98 -0.81
CA GLU A 133 -15.26 -23.30 -1.50
C GLU A 133 -15.30 -21.80 -1.16
N ILE A 134 -15.14 -21.46 0.12
CA ILE A 134 -15.05 -20.06 0.59
C ILE A 134 -13.86 -19.37 -0.09
N ARG A 135 -12.69 -20.02 -0.11
CA ARG A 135 -11.50 -19.48 -0.77
C ARG A 135 -11.76 -19.22 -2.25
N ALA A 136 -12.30 -20.19 -2.98
CA ALA A 136 -12.59 -20.06 -4.40
C ALA A 136 -13.54 -18.88 -4.67
N ALA A 137 -14.59 -18.73 -3.87
CA ALA A 137 -15.55 -17.64 -4.00
C ALA A 137 -14.91 -16.26 -3.72
N VAL A 138 -14.05 -16.15 -2.70
CA VAL A 138 -13.29 -14.92 -2.42
C VAL A 138 -12.35 -14.58 -3.58
N VAL A 139 -11.63 -15.58 -4.12
CA VAL A 139 -10.73 -15.41 -5.26
C VAL A 139 -11.48 -14.87 -6.48
N ASP A 140 -12.65 -15.43 -6.79
CA ASP A 140 -13.48 -15.01 -7.92
C ASP A 140 -13.97 -13.57 -7.74
N ASP A 141 -14.43 -13.20 -6.55
CA ASP A 141 -14.86 -11.83 -6.24
C ASP A 141 -13.75 -10.80 -6.42
N ILE A 142 -12.55 -11.10 -5.90
CA ILE A 142 -11.40 -10.19 -6.01
C ILE A 142 -10.91 -10.10 -7.46
N ARG A 143 -10.84 -11.22 -8.19
CA ARG A 143 -10.46 -11.23 -9.62
C ARG A 143 -11.40 -10.39 -10.46
N ARG A 144 -12.71 -10.47 -10.21
CA ARG A 144 -13.73 -9.67 -10.90
C ARG A 144 -13.47 -8.17 -10.82
N ILE A 145 -12.94 -7.70 -9.69
CA ILE A 145 -12.72 -6.27 -9.43
C ILE A 145 -11.31 -5.85 -9.88
N TYR A 146 -10.28 -6.63 -9.56
CA TYR A 146 -8.89 -6.19 -9.63
C TYR A 146 -8.09 -6.78 -10.81
N ALA A 147 -8.53 -7.85 -11.48
CA ALA A 147 -7.77 -8.45 -12.57
C ALA A 147 -7.59 -7.46 -13.75
N GLY A 148 -8.66 -6.78 -14.15
CA GLY A 148 -8.60 -5.75 -15.19
C GLY A 148 -7.72 -4.56 -14.80
N MET A 149 -7.74 -4.16 -13.53
CA MET A 149 -6.86 -3.11 -13.02
C MET A 149 -5.38 -3.52 -13.14
N ARG A 150 -5.03 -4.74 -12.75
CA ARG A 150 -3.65 -5.26 -12.90
C ARG A 150 -3.19 -5.23 -14.35
N GLU A 151 -4.04 -5.67 -15.28
CA GLU A 151 -3.72 -5.63 -16.72
C GLU A 151 -3.49 -4.20 -17.23
N GLN A 152 -4.30 -3.24 -16.79
CA GLN A 152 -4.13 -1.83 -17.14
C GLN A 152 -2.81 -1.27 -16.60
N LEU A 153 -2.51 -1.51 -15.32
CA LEU A 153 -1.30 -1.01 -14.67
C LEU A 153 -0.02 -1.57 -15.29
N ALA A 154 -0.06 -2.77 -15.86
CA ALA A 154 1.07 -3.33 -16.61
C ALA A 154 1.47 -2.50 -17.85
N LEU A 155 0.58 -1.60 -18.32
CA LEU A 155 0.82 -0.71 -19.44
C LEU A 155 1.09 0.74 -19.02
N TYR A 156 1.09 1.05 -17.72
CA TYR A 156 1.29 2.43 -17.24
C TYR A 156 2.75 2.84 -17.32
N ASP A 157 3.01 4.10 -17.66
CA ASP A 157 4.34 4.68 -17.47
C ASP A 157 4.49 5.15 -16.03
N PHE A 158 5.57 4.72 -15.38
CA PHE A 158 5.83 5.03 -13.98
C PHE A 158 6.92 6.07 -13.83
N SER A 159 6.72 6.96 -12.86
CA SER A 159 7.70 7.96 -12.44
C SER A 159 7.94 7.87 -10.93
N VAL A 160 9.18 8.09 -10.51
CA VAL A 160 9.55 8.31 -9.11
C VAL A 160 9.65 9.81 -8.89
N LEU A 161 8.76 10.35 -8.05
CA LEU A 161 8.88 11.69 -7.51
C LEU A 161 9.70 11.62 -6.23
N HIS A 162 10.75 12.43 -6.10
CA HIS A 162 11.60 12.46 -4.92
C HIS A 162 11.87 13.90 -4.45
N GLY A 163 12.31 14.04 -3.20
CA GLY A 163 12.56 15.36 -2.59
C GLY A 163 11.27 16.15 -2.37
N LEU A 164 10.16 15.46 -2.06
CA LEU A 164 8.87 16.10 -1.84
C LEU A 164 8.93 17.11 -0.68
N PRO A 165 8.16 18.21 -0.75
CA PRO A 165 8.25 19.28 0.25
C PRO A 165 7.59 18.95 1.60
N MET A 166 6.84 17.84 1.67
CA MET A 166 6.12 17.41 2.86
C MET A 166 6.26 15.91 3.06
N PRO A 167 6.35 15.43 4.32
CA PRO A 167 6.41 14.02 4.59
C PRO A 167 5.08 13.32 4.30
N LEU A 168 5.15 12.18 3.62
CA LEU A 168 4.03 11.32 3.28
C LEU A 168 3.67 10.40 4.46
N LEU A 169 2.36 10.14 4.58
CA LEU A 169 1.83 9.07 5.41
C LEU A 169 1.87 7.74 4.64
N ILE A 170 1.92 6.63 5.38
CA ILE A 170 1.66 5.28 4.86
C ILE A 170 0.65 4.58 5.78
N GLY A 171 -0.35 3.93 5.19
CA GLY A 171 -1.36 3.16 5.92
C GLY A 171 -1.41 1.70 5.46
N ASP A 172 -2.34 0.92 6.02
CA ASP A 172 -2.54 -0.49 5.69
C ASP A 172 -2.97 -0.76 4.24
N THR A 173 -3.53 0.26 3.57
CA THR A 173 -3.87 0.25 2.16
C THR A 173 -3.18 1.43 1.46
N PRO A 174 -1.88 1.38 1.12
CA PRO A 174 -1.15 2.58 0.70
C PRO A 174 -1.27 2.93 -0.80
N PHE A 175 -1.85 2.05 -1.60
CA PHE A 175 -2.03 2.26 -3.03
C PHE A 175 -3.28 3.11 -3.30
N ILE A 176 -3.11 4.27 -3.96
CA ILE A 176 -4.21 5.18 -4.29
C ILE A 176 -4.50 5.09 -5.78
N ASP A 177 -5.74 4.77 -6.11
CA ASP A 177 -6.29 4.96 -7.45
C ASP A 177 -7.04 6.30 -7.55
N TRP A 178 -6.38 7.31 -8.11
CA TRP A 178 -6.92 8.66 -8.18
C TRP A 178 -8.09 8.79 -9.17
N ARG A 179 -8.30 7.79 -10.04
CA ARG A 179 -9.42 7.78 -10.99
C ARG A 179 -10.76 7.67 -10.28
N VAL A 180 -10.77 7.04 -9.10
CA VAL A 180 -11.96 6.83 -8.28
C VAL A 180 -11.95 7.64 -6.97
N ARG A 181 -10.76 8.07 -6.53
CA ARG A 181 -10.58 8.81 -5.26
C ARG A 181 -10.60 10.33 -5.40
N ALA A 182 -10.35 10.87 -6.59
CA ALA A 182 -10.35 12.31 -6.81
C ALA A 182 -11.65 12.79 -7.46
N SER A 183 -12.05 14.03 -7.14
CA SER A 183 -13.09 14.76 -7.85
C SER A 183 -12.56 16.16 -8.21
N PRO A 184 -12.33 16.46 -9.51
CA PRO A 184 -12.50 15.56 -10.66
C PRO A 184 -11.50 14.39 -10.64
N ALA A 185 -11.87 13.28 -11.30
CA ALA A 185 -11.03 12.10 -11.44
C ALA A 185 -9.68 12.46 -12.10
N LEU A 186 -8.60 11.92 -11.56
CA LEU A 186 -7.25 12.09 -12.12
C LEU A 186 -6.76 10.77 -12.71
N PRO A 187 -6.09 10.77 -13.89
CA PRO A 187 -5.64 9.56 -14.55
C PRO A 187 -4.32 9.04 -13.94
N PHE A 188 -4.24 8.95 -12.62
CA PHE A 188 -3.03 8.53 -11.92
C PHE A 188 -3.31 7.42 -10.92
N VAL A 189 -2.29 6.62 -10.66
CA VAL A 189 -2.18 5.84 -9.42
C VAL A 189 -0.93 6.29 -8.68
N SER A 190 -0.92 6.15 -7.36
CA SER A 190 0.28 6.43 -6.58
C SER A 190 0.50 5.47 -5.42
N LEU A 191 1.76 5.32 -5.03
CA LEU A 191 2.18 4.55 -3.87
C LEU A 191 3.35 5.26 -3.19
N PRO A 192 3.27 5.56 -1.87
CA PRO A 192 4.39 6.14 -1.14
C PRO A 192 5.53 5.12 -1.08
N LEU A 193 6.72 5.52 -1.54
CA LEU A 193 7.93 4.71 -1.48
C LEU A 193 8.72 4.98 -0.20
N GLY A 194 8.60 6.18 0.33
CA GLY A 194 9.23 6.66 1.54
C GLY A 194 8.60 7.99 1.95
N PRO A 195 9.00 8.58 3.09
CA PRO A 195 8.42 9.84 3.56
C PRO A 195 8.50 10.99 2.56
N TYR A 196 9.51 11.03 1.69
CA TYR A 196 9.70 12.15 0.75
C TYR A 196 9.77 11.69 -0.70
N CYS A 197 9.27 10.49 -1.00
CA CYS A 197 9.25 9.94 -2.35
C CYS A 197 8.00 9.13 -2.66
N LEU A 198 7.52 9.25 -3.91
CA LEU A 198 6.25 8.72 -4.37
C LEU A 198 6.42 8.05 -5.73
N LEU A 199 5.91 6.84 -5.89
CA LEU A 199 5.72 6.22 -7.19
C LEU A 199 4.40 6.71 -7.78
N VAL A 200 4.44 7.18 -9.02
CA VAL A 200 3.24 7.65 -9.74
C VAL A 200 3.16 6.93 -11.07
N GLY A 201 2.04 6.26 -11.32
CA GLY A 201 1.73 5.64 -12.61
C GLY A 201 0.70 6.46 -13.37
N ALA A 202 0.88 6.59 -14.69
CA ALA A 202 -0.09 7.20 -15.58
C ALA A 202 -0.37 6.29 -16.80
N PRO A 203 -1.59 6.31 -17.36
CA PRO A 203 -1.88 5.64 -18.63
C PRO A 203 -0.89 6.05 -19.71
N SER A 204 -0.48 5.06 -20.49
CA SER A 204 0.38 5.25 -21.65
C SER A 204 -0.31 4.67 -22.88
N GLY A 205 -0.03 5.24 -24.06
CA GLY A 205 -0.48 4.68 -25.34
C GLY A 205 0.30 3.43 -25.78
N ARG A 206 1.22 2.94 -24.94
CA ARG A 206 2.13 1.85 -25.27
C ARG A 206 1.44 0.48 -25.22
N LYS A 207 1.93 -0.42 -26.08
CA LYS A 207 1.56 -1.85 -26.08
C LYS A 207 2.58 -2.74 -25.36
N SER A 208 3.77 -2.21 -25.08
CA SER A 208 4.84 -2.90 -24.36
C SER A 208 4.68 -2.72 -22.85
N ARG A 209 4.95 -3.78 -22.08
CA ARG A 209 5.01 -3.72 -20.61
C ARG A 209 6.32 -3.12 -20.09
N ILE A 210 7.33 -3.04 -20.94
CA ILE A 210 8.66 -2.51 -20.61
C ILE A 210 8.70 -1.02 -20.97
N ALA A 211 8.93 -0.15 -19.98
CA ALA A 211 9.15 1.29 -20.16
C ALA A 211 10.25 1.78 -19.21
N PRO A 212 11.02 2.80 -19.60
CA PRO A 212 11.91 3.47 -18.68
C PRO A 212 11.10 4.12 -17.55
N VAL A 213 11.62 4.05 -16.33
CA VAL A 213 11.07 4.75 -15.17
C VAL A 213 11.71 6.13 -15.11
N VAL A 214 10.88 7.17 -15.07
CA VAL A 214 11.37 8.57 -15.04
C VAL A 214 11.52 9.02 -13.59
N TRP A 215 12.66 9.63 -13.27
CA TRP A 215 12.93 10.16 -11.93
C TRP A 215 12.82 11.69 -11.97
N LYS A 216 12.08 12.27 -11.04
CA LYS A 216 11.82 13.71 -11.00
C LYS A 216 11.94 14.24 -9.58
N ALA A 217 12.83 15.21 -9.39
CA ALA A 217 12.80 16.05 -8.21
C ALA A 217 11.49 16.87 -8.24
N ALA A 218 10.73 16.83 -7.17
CA ALA A 218 9.41 17.44 -7.10
C ALA A 218 9.33 18.44 -5.94
N ALA A 219 9.44 19.73 -6.26
CA ALA A 219 9.30 20.81 -5.28
C ALA A 219 7.85 21.04 -4.80
N ALA A 220 6.88 20.37 -5.42
CA ALA A 220 5.47 20.46 -5.07
C ALA A 220 4.74 19.14 -5.37
N MET A 221 3.66 18.87 -4.63
CA MET A 221 2.80 17.70 -4.86
C MET A 221 1.91 17.84 -6.10
N GLY A 222 1.70 19.07 -6.59
CA GLY A 222 0.87 19.34 -7.77
C GLY A 222 -0.54 18.74 -7.65
N PRO A 223 -1.02 17.96 -8.65
CA PRO A 223 -2.31 17.28 -8.59
C PRO A 223 -2.47 16.29 -7.42
N LEU A 224 -1.37 15.86 -6.79
CA LEU A 224 -1.33 14.86 -5.72
C LEU A 224 -1.30 15.52 -4.33
N LYS A 225 -1.59 16.82 -4.21
CA LYS A 225 -1.56 17.57 -2.93
C LYS A 225 -2.40 16.94 -1.81
N ASP A 226 -3.46 16.22 -2.17
CA ASP A 226 -4.36 15.58 -1.23
C ASP A 226 -3.92 14.15 -0.86
N HIS A 227 -2.68 13.74 -1.18
CA HIS A 227 -2.22 12.35 -1.00
C HIS A 227 -2.38 11.87 0.44
N ASN A 228 -1.89 12.65 1.42
CA ASN A 228 -2.02 12.27 2.83
C ASN A 228 -3.48 12.20 3.27
N ARG A 229 -4.36 13.10 2.79
CA ARG A 229 -5.79 13.02 3.06
C ARG A 229 -6.38 11.70 2.54
N GLN A 230 -6.00 11.27 1.33
CA GLN A 230 -6.46 10.00 0.78
C GLN A 230 -5.95 8.79 1.57
N ILE A 231 -4.69 8.79 2.00
CA ILE A 231 -4.12 7.76 2.89
C ILE A 231 -4.92 7.68 4.20
N GLU A 232 -5.21 8.82 4.83
CA GLU A 232 -6.01 8.87 6.06
C GLU A 232 -7.44 8.34 5.85
N GLU A 233 -8.10 8.73 4.76
CA GLU A 233 -9.48 8.32 4.46
C GLU A 233 -9.61 6.83 4.13
N GLN A 234 -8.57 6.20 3.59
CA GLN A 234 -8.59 4.78 3.21
C GLN A 234 -8.05 3.84 4.29
N ALA A 235 -7.18 4.31 5.18
CA ALA A 235 -6.65 3.48 6.25
C ALA A 235 -7.76 2.92 7.16
N ARG A 236 -7.62 1.66 7.57
CA ARG A 236 -8.59 0.93 8.39
C ARG A 236 -7.96 0.31 9.62
N LEU A 237 -6.66 -0.02 9.56
CA LEU A 237 -5.97 -0.72 10.64
C LEU A 237 -4.98 0.20 11.33
N TRP A 238 -4.13 0.87 10.55
CA TRP A 238 -3.08 1.71 11.10
C TRP A 238 -2.64 2.79 10.11
N LEU A 239 -2.05 3.84 10.66
CA LEU A 239 -1.40 4.94 9.94
C LEU A 239 -0.03 5.23 10.53
N VAL A 240 0.99 5.32 9.69
CA VAL A 240 2.37 5.61 10.09
C VAL A 240 2.80 6.96 9.51
N ALA A 241 3.55 7.71 10.31
CA ALA A 241 4.09 9.01 9.94
C ALA A 241 5.54 9.19 10.42
N THR A 242 6.19 10.25 9.93
CA THR A 242 7.53 10.63 10.36
C THR A 242 7.56 11.55 11.57
N THR A 243 6.41 12.09 11.98
CA THR A 243 6.29 13.02 13.12
C THR A 243 5.02 12.76 13.91
N ASP A 244 5.02 13.08 15.21
CA ASP A 244 3.85 12.93 16.07
C ASP A 244 2.73 13.88 15.65
N ASP A 245 3.09 15.11 15.23
CA ASP A 245 2.13 16.12 14.79
C ASP A 245 1.25 15.62 13.64
N GLN A 246 1.81 14.86 12.70
CA GLN A 246 1.05 14.22 11.64
C GLN A 246 0.05 13.19 12.17
N LEU A 247 0.44 12.38 13.16
CA LEU A 247 -0.44 11.36 13.75
C LEU A 247 -1.53 11.99 14.62
N VAL A 248 -1.22 13.04 15.40
CA VAL A 248 -2.19 13.78 16.22
C VAL A 248 -3.24 14.49 15.34
N ALA A 249 -2.81 15.06 14.22
CA ALA A 249 -3.72 15.67 13.25
C ALA A 249 -4.68 14.63 12.64
N ALA A 250 -4.18 13.44 12.29
CA ALA A 250 -5.00 12.33 11.80
C ALA A 250 -5.95 11.77 12.88
N GLN A 251 -5.45 11.58 14.11
CA GLN A 251 -6.20 11.10 15.27
C GLN A 251 -7.47 11.93 15.52
N SER A 252 -7.32 13.26 15.52
CA SER A 252 -8.46 14.18 15.71
C SER A 252 -9.58 13.98 14.68
N ARG A 253 -9.22 13.67 13.44
CA ARG A 253 -10.18 13.42 12.35
C ARG A 253 -10.86 12.06 12.51
N ILE A 254 -10.10 11.03 12.88
CA ILE A 254 -10.65 9.69 13.13
C ILE A 254 -11.63 9.74 14.31
N ALA A 255 -11.27 10.40 15.42
CA ALA A 255 -12.14 10.59 16.57
C ALA A 255 -13.45 11.31 16.21
N ALA A 256 -13.39 12.36 15.38
CA ALA A 256 -14.58 13.05 14.89
C ALA A 256 -15.47 12.13 14.01
N ALA A 257 -14.87 11.29 13.17
CA ALA A 257 -15.60 10.31 12.36
C ALA A 257 -16.26 9.21 13.22
N ILE A 258 -15.59 8.73 14.28
CA ILE A 258 -16.17 7.76 15.22
C ILE A 258 -17.32 8.39 16.01
N GLY A 259 -17.14 9.59 16.55
CA GLY A 259 -18.16 10.31 17.32
C GLY A 259 -19.42 10.60 16.49
N SER A 260 -19.27 10.97 15.22
CA SER A 260 -20.40 11.17 14.30
C SER A 260 -21.15 9.89 13.93
N ARG A 261 -20.47 8.73 13.87
CA ARG A 261 -21.12 7.42 13.68
C ARG A 261 -21.93 7.00 14.90
N GLN A 262 -21.43 7.24 16.10
CA GLN A 262 -22.14 6.93 17.35
C GLN A 262 -23.36 7.83 17.57
N GLY A 263 -23.29 9.11 17.21
CA GLY A 263 -24.42 10.05 17.30
C GLY A 263 -25.59 9.76 16.34
N ASN A 264 -25.38 8.92 15.32
CA ASN A 264 -26.41 8.49 14.36
C ASN A 264 -27.14 7.20 14.76
N VAL A 265 -26.75 6.56 15.86
CA VAL A 265 -27.53 5.49 16.47
C VAL A 265 -28.54 6.15 17.42
N LYS A 266 -29.72 6.50 16.91
CA LYS A 266 -30.85 6.86 17.79
C LYS A 266 -31.30 5.62 18.59
N PRO A 267 -31.72 5.81 19.86
CA PRO A 267 -32.24 4.73 20.69
C PRO A 267 -33.49 4.07 20.10
#